data_AF-A0AAU1IB76-F1
#
_entry.id   AF-A0AAU1IB76-F1
#
_cell.length_a   1.000
_cell.length_b   1.000
_cell.length_c   1.000
_cell.angle_alpha   90.00
_cell.angle_beta   90.00
_cell.angle_gamma   90.00
#
_symmetry.space_group_name_H-M   'P 1'
#
loop_
_entity.id
_entity.type
_entity.pdbx_description
1 polymer ?
#
loop_
_entity_poly.entity_id
_entity_poly.type
_entity_poly.pdbx_seq_one_letter_code
_entity_poly.pdbx_strand_id
1 'polypeptide(L)'
;MPTSGPFSTSRKISGRPSAVRPATGPRAGFLPGARRRIEELVYGRGWEAEYPRPVWRLRNLGIVHSHTSTITFEKITQSWLRDLAKRWARWRLSGGLGAVRAGVRMVARFSAFLPAGVTGLAQADRALLERYLADLHAAMGGRSTHNAHISNLNTFLRTIRVHRWDETLPGNAAFVPEDYPTPPPLLPRSVAEYVMAQLEDPANLARRQDPARRLITLVLIRCGLRITDAINLPLDPVVHDAEGAPYLRYFNHKMKREALVPIDEELEQQLRDHQRRILEEWPEEVSVLFPRTDANLRGDRPISTSGYRISLAEWLQLCETRDECPGAYTSRRAELAE
;
A
#
# COMPACT_ATOMS: atom_id res chain seq x y z
N MET A 1 48.15 59.98 18.73
CA MET A 1 47.33 60.41 17.58
C MET A 1 48.23 60.45 16.35
N PRO A 2 47.77 60.11 15.12
CA PRO A 2 46.88 59.02 14.71
C PRO A 2 47.40 58.25 13.46
N THR A 3 46.74 57.12 13.12
CA THR A 3 46.37 56.62 11.74
C THR A 3 47.47 56.18 10.75
N SER A 4 47.41 55.11 9.94
CA SER A 4 46.38 54.13 9.53
C SER A 4 47.05 52.89 8.88
N GLY A 5 46.40 51.73 8.94
CA GLY A 5 46.98 50.39 8.71
C GLY A 5 47.06 49.83 7.26
N PRO A 6 47.42 48.53 7.14
CA PRO A 6 47.50 47.82 5.86
C PRO A 6 46.30 46.90 5.59
N PHE A 7 46.00 46.74 4.30
CA PHE A 7 45.02 45.81 3.73
C PHE A 7 45.35 44.35 4.08
N SER A 8 44.37 43.62 4.61
CA SER A 8 44.40 42.16 4.81
C SER A 8 43.30 41.50 3.96
N THR A 9 43.71 40.62 3.06
CA THR A 9 42.85 39.83 2.17
C THR A 9 42.40 38.55 2.87
N SER A 10 41.26 38.59 3.55
CA SER A 10 40.56 37.42 4.08
C SER A 10 39.81 36.67 2.99
N ARG A 11 40.23 35.44 2.71
CA ARG A 11 39.54 34.46 1.84
C ARG A 11 38.33 33.90 2.59
N LYS A 12 37.12 34.40 2.29
CA LYS A 12 35.85 33.91 2.83
C LYS A 12 35.53 32.50 2.30
N ILE A 13 35.39 31.55 3.22
CA ILE A 13 34.76 30.24 2.98
C ILE A 13 33.25 30.46 2.91
N SER A 14 32.65 30.27 1.74
CA SER A 14 31.20 30.37 1.53
C SER A 14 30.51 29.10 2.01
N GLY A 15 30.03 29.11 3.26
CA GLY A 15 29.04 28.14 3.73
C GLY A 15 27.68 28.44 3.08
N ARG A 16 27.14 27.50 2.30
CA ARG A 16 25.73 27.56 1.86
C ARG A 16 24.84 27.37 3.10
N PRO A 17 23.90 28.29 3.40
CA PRO A 17 22.92 28.05 4.43
C PRO A 17 21.97 26.92 3.98
N SER A 18 21.83 25.91 4.84
CA SER A 18 20.87 24.82 4.70
C SER A 18 19.46 25.40 4.58
N ALA A 19 18.73 25.00 3.54
CA ALA A 19 17.37 25.45 3.30
C ALA A 19 16.45 24.97 4.42
N VAL A 20 16.06 25.89 5.31
CA VAL A 20 14.99 25.70 6.27
C VAL A 20 13.71 25.41 5.48
N ARG A 21 13.17 24.18 5.60
CA ARG A 21 11.84 23.84 5.06
C ARG A 21 10.82 24.77 5.73
N PRO A 22 9.96 25.48 4.97
CA PRO A 22 8.99 26.37 5.59
C PRO A 22 8.00 25.54 6.41
N ALA A 23 7.75 25.99 7.64
CA ALA A 23 6.69 25.48 8.49
C ALA A 23 5.36 25.51 7.72
N THR A 24 4.73 24.35 7.56
CA THR A 24 3.39 24.21 6.97
C THR A 24 2.37 24.86 7.90
N GLY A 25 2.14 26.16 7.72
CA GLY A 25 1.09 26.89 8.43
C GLY A 25 -0.33 26.50 7.98
N PRO A 26 -1.36 26.88 8.75
CA PRO A 26 -2.76 26.46 8.57
C PRO A 26 -3.43 26.93 7.25
N ARG A 27 -2.75 27.73 6.43
CA ARG A 27 -3.27 28.23 5.15
C ARG A 27 -3.29 27.18 4.03
N ALA A 28 -2.48 26.12 4.12
CA ALA A 28 -2.45 25.06 3.11
C ALA A 28 -3.68 24.11 3.16
N GLY A 29 -4.41 24.08 4.29
CA GLY A 29 -5.62 23.26 4.47
C GLY A 29 -6.94 23.94 4.11
N PHE A 30 -6.95 25.27 3.95
CA PHE A 30 -8.17 26.07 3.82
C PHE A 30 -8.84 25.93 2.44
N LEU A 31 -8.05 25.96 1.36
CA LEU A 31 -8.58 25.87 -0.01
C LEU A 31 -9.17 24.48 -0.35
N PRO A 32 -8.53 23.34 -0.01
CA PRO A 32 -9.14 22.03 -0.16
C PRO A 32 -10.40 21.86 0.70
N GLY A 33 -10.44 22.47 1.90
CA GLY A 33 -11.59 22.45 2.80
C GLY A 33 -12.79 23.25 2.29
N ALA A 34 -12.57 24.43 1.73
CA ALA A 34 -13.63 25.26 1.13
C ALA A 34 -14.24 24.60 -0.11
N ARG A 35 -13.40 24.10 -1.04
CA ARG A 35 -13.86 23.34 -2.21
C ARG A 35 -14.66 22.10 -1.78
N ARG A 36 -14.21 21.40 -0.74
CA ARG A 36 -14.90 20.24 -0.17
C ARG A 36 -16.30 20.59 0.34
N ARG A 37 -16.43 21.69 1.09
CA ARG A 37 -17.72 22.12 1.64
C ARG A 37 -18.69 22.53 0.55
N ILE A 38 -18.20 23.19 -0.50
CA ILE A 38 -18.99 23.54 -1.69
C ILE A 38 -19.41 22.27 -2.44
N GLU A 39 -18.51 21.33 -2.68
CA GLU A 39 -18.85 20.05 -3.34
C GLU A 39 -19.89 19.25 -2.53
N GLU A 40 -19.79 19.23 -1.19
CA GLU A 40 -20.79 18.59 -0.31
C GLU A 40 -22.16 19.26 -0.40
N LEU A 41 -22.21 20.59 -0.49
CA LEU A 41 -23.46 21.36 -0.61
C LEU A 41 -24.09 21.26 -1.99
N VAL A 42 -23.29 21.26 -3.05
CA VAL A 42 -23.76 21.23 -4.45
C VAL A 42 -24.18 19.82 -4.86
N TYR A 43 -23.50 18.79 -4.35
CA TYR A 43 -23.65 17.43 -4.86
C TYR A 43 -24.24 16.44 -3.86
N GLY A 44 -24.40 16.81 -2.59
CA GLY A 44 -24.89 15.91 -1.55
C GLY A 44 -23.87 14.84 -1.13
N ARG A 45 -24.30 13.94 -0.23
CA ARG A 45 -23.50 12.83 0.31
C ARG A 45 -24.24 11.51 0.10
N GLY A 46 -23.50 10.40 0.18
CA GLY A 46 -24.06 9.06 0.12
C GLY A 46 -24.25 8.52 -1.30
N TRP A 47 -24.90 7.36 -1.36
CA TRP A 47 -24.98 6.58 -2.59
C TRP A 47 -25.81 7.23 -3.70
N GLU A 48 -26.88 7.95 -3.38
CA GLU A 48 -27.73 8.61 -4.37
C GLU A 48 -26.96 9.65 -5.19
N ALA A 49 -26.06 10.39 -4.54
CA ALA A 49 -25.20 11.39 -5.17
C ALA A 49 -24.03 10.78 -5.95
N GLU A 50 -23.36 9.77 -5.39
CA GLU A 50 -22.14 9.22 -5.97
C GLU A 50 -22.41 8.12 -6.99
N TYR A 51 -23.42 7.27 -6.80
CA TYR A 51 -23.67 6.10 -7.65
C TYR A 51 -23.85 6.45 -9.13
N PRO A 52 -24.58 7.51 -9.55
CA PRO A 52 -24.73 7.86 -10.96
C PRO A 52 -23.42 8.29 -11.64
N ARG A 53 -22.43 8.75 -10.88
CA ARG A 53 -21.20 9.35 -11.43
C ARG A 53 -20.28 8.33 -12.09
N PRO A 54 -19.44 8.77 -13.06
CA PRO A 54 -18.37 7.93 -13.62
C PRO A 54 -17.18 7.80 -12.65
N VAL A 55 -17.07 8.69 -11.66
CA VAL A 55 -16.05 8.67 -10.62
C VAL A 55 -16.70 8.82 -9.26
N TRP A 56 -16.50 7.82 -8.39
CA TRP A 56 -16.97 7.83 -7.02
C TRP A 56 -15.90 8.39 -6.10
N ARG A 57 -16.29 9.35 -5.26
CA ARG A 57 -15.45 9.91 -4.21
C ARG A 57 -15.76 9.20 -2.90
N LEU A 58 -14.84 8.35 -2.45
CA LEU A 58 -15.02 7.50 -1.27
C LEU A 58 -15.32 8.31 0.00
N ARG A 59 -14.71 9.48 0.13
CA ARG A 59 -14.97 10.41 1.23
C ARG A 59 -16.44 10.84 1.33
N ASN A 60 -17.14 10.98 0.20
CA ASN A 60 -18.55 11.37 0.16
C ASN A 60 -19.48 10.21 0.56
N LEU A 61 -18.95 8.98 0.59
CA LEU A 61 -19.60 7.78 1.10
C LEU A 61 -19.26 7.52 2.58
N GLY A 62 -18.57 8.44 3.25
CA GLY A 62 -18.07 8.23 4.63
C GLY A 62 -16.87 7.29 4.72
N ILE A 63 -16.28 6.92 3.57
CA ILE A 63 -15.18 5.97 3.52
C ILE A 63 -13.85 6.73 3.45
N VAL A 64 -13.06 6.64 4.51
CA VAL A 64 -11.73 7.24 4.58
C VAL A 64 -10.68 6.15 4.39
N HIS A 65 -9.80 6.32 3.41
CA HIS A 65 -8.71 5.38 3.15
C HIS A 65 -7.43 6.15 2.81
N SER A 66 -6.30 5.68 3.34
CA SER A 66 -5.00 6.37 3.28
C SER A 66 -4.45 6.55 1.86
N HIS A 67 -4.78 5.66 0.93
CA HIS A 67 -4.20 5.62 -0.42
C HIS A 67 -5.24 5.64 -1.56
N THR A 68 -6.53 5.72 -1.24
CA THR A 68 -7.59 5.72 -2.24
C THR A 68 -8.67 6.70 -1.83
N SER A 69 -8.81 7.79 -2.58
CA SER A 69 -9.87 8.76 -2.42
C SER A 69 -10.99 8.57 -3.44
N THR A 70 -10.71 7.90 -4.56
CA THR A 70 -11.66 7.75 -5.67
C THR A 70 -11.64 6.35 -6.31
N ILE A 71 -12.76 5.99 -6.95
CA ILE A 71 -12.91 4.85 -7.86
C ILE A 71 -13.46 5.40 -9.18
N THR A 72 -12.72 5.23 -10.28
CA THR A 72 -13.16 5.64 -11.63
C THR A 72 -13.62 4.44 -12.46
N PHE A 73 -14.70 4.62 -13.19
CA PHE A 73 -15.28 3.66 -14.15
C PHE A 73 -15.15 4.16 -15.61
N GLU A 74 -14.48 5.29 -15.82
CA GLU A 74 -14.37 5.95 -17.14
C GLU A 74 -13.68 5.08 -18.18
N LYS A 75 -12.77 4.19 -17.74
CA LYS A 75 -12.06 3.25 -18.61
C LYS A 75 -12.91 2.05 -19.06
N ILE A 76 -14.15 1.94 -18.59
CA ILE A 76 -15.09 0.90 -19.03
C ILE A 76 -15.99 1.51 -20.11
N THR A 77 -15.80 1.14 -21.37
CA THR A 77 -16.46 1.78 -22.52
C THR A 77 -17.90 1.31 -22.70
N GLN A 78 -18.18 0.03 -22.52
CA GLN A 78 -19.53 -0.53 -22.65
C GLN A 78 -20.40 -0.16 -21.44
N SER A 79 -21.57 0.45 -21.68
CA SER A 79 -22.49 0.92 -20.62
C SER A 79 -22.98 -0.22 -19.73
N TRP A 80 -23.43 -1.33 -20.33
CA TRP A 80 -23.89 -2.51 -19.60
C TRP A 80 -22.81 -3.06 -18.64
N LEU A 81 -21.54 -3.09 -19.08
CA LEU A 81 -20.43 -3.57 -18.27
C LEU A 81 -20.10 -2.58 -17.16
N ARG A 82 -20.18 -1.28 -17.46
CA ARG A 82 -19.95 -0.20 -16.50
C ARG A 82 -20.98 -0.25 -15.37
N ASP A 83 -22.25 -0.48 -15.69
CA ASP A 83 -23.33 -0.56 -14.70
C ASP A 83 -23.18 -1.78 -13.80
N LEU A 84 -22.81 -2.94 -14.37
CA LEU A 84 -22.46 -4.13 -13.58
C LEU A 84 -21.23 -3.91 -12.71
N ALA A 85 -20.19 -3.26 -13.23
CA ALA A 85 -18.98 -2.93 -12.47
C ALA A 85 -19.28 -1.99 -11.28
N LYS A 86 -20.15 -0.99 -11.48
CA LYS A 86 -20.62 -0.11 -10.41
C LYS A 86 -21.41 -0.90 -9.37
N ARG A 87 -22.39 -1.70 -9.78
CA ARG A 87 -23.17 -2.55 -8.86
C ARG A 87 -22.26 -3.48 -8.04
N TRP A 88 -21.30 -4.12 -8.70
CA TRP A 88 -20.29 -4.97 -8.08
C TRP A 88 -19.41 -4.21 -7.08
N ALA A 89 -18.90 -3.04 -7.48
CA ALA A 89 -18.07 -2.21 -6.62
C ALA A 89 -18.83 -1.75 -5.36
N ARG A 90 -20.10 -1.33 -5.49
CA ARG A 90 -20.96 -0.97 -4.35
C ARG A 90 -21.12 -2.13 -3.39
N TRP A 91 -21.44 -3.33 -3.89
CA TRP A 91 -21.58 -4.52 -3.06
C TRP A 91 -20.26 -4.89 -2.35
N ARG A 92 -19.13 -4.86 -3.07
CA ARG A 92 -17.81 -5.18 -2.50
C ARG A 92 -17.33 -4.15 -1.48
N LEU A 93 -17.71 -2.88 -1.62
CA LEU A 93 -17.34 -1.83 -0.65
C LEU A 93 -17.90 -2.10 0.75
N SER A 94 -19.02 -2.83 0.87
CA SER A 94 -19.51 -3.33 2.15
C SER A 94 -18.58 -4.36 2.80
N GLY A 95 -17.69 -5.00 2.03
CA GLY A 95 -16.74 -6.04 2.50
C GLY A 95 -15.26 -5.65 2.47
N GLY A 96 -14.90 -4.43 2.08
CA GLY A 96 -13.53 -3.89 2.11
C GLY A 96 -13.01 -3.29 0.78
N LEU A 97 -12.13 -2.27 0.89
CA LEU A 97 -11.75 -1.35 -0.21
C LEU A 97 -10.67 -1.85 -1.18
N GLY A 98 -9.63 -2.52 -0.69
CA GLY A 98 -8.44 -2.83 -1.49
C GLY A 98 -8.72 -3.69 -2.72
N ALA A 99 -9.64 -4.65 -2.58
CA ALA A 99 -10.04 -5.55 -3.66
C ALA A 99 -10.94 -4.86 -4.72
N VAL A 100 -11.66 -3.80 -4.34
CA VAL A 100 -12.62 -3.14 -5.25
C VAL A 100 -11.89 -2.45 -6.39
N ARG A 101 -10.87 -1.64 -6.09
CA ARG A 101 -10.13 -0.89 -7.11
C ARG A 101 -9.39 -1.81 -8.07
N ALA A 102 -8.76 -2.86 -7.53
CA ALA A 102 -8.11 -3.88 -8.35
C ALA A 102 -9.13 -4.53 -9.29
N GLY A 103 -10.28 -4.97 -8.78
CA GLY A 103 -11.35 -5.55 -9.59
C GLY A 103 -11.88 -4.61 -10.67
N VAL A 104 -12.17 -3.34 -10.34
CA VAL A 104 -12.64 -2.35 -11.34
C VAL A 104 -11.60 -2.13 -12.44
N ARG A 105 -10.31 -2.09 -12.11
CA ARG A 105 -9.23 -2.02 -13.10
C ARG A 105 -9.20 -3.26 -14.01
N MET A 106 -9.47 -4.45 -13.46
CA MET A 106 -9.51 -5.68 -14.25
C MET A 106 -10.73 -5.72 -15.18
N VAL A 107 -11.89 -5.23 -14.72
CA VAL A 107 -13.06 -5.06 -15.59
C VAL A 107 -12.78 -4.05 -16.70
N ALA A 108 -12.07 -2.96 -16.43
CA ALA A 108 -11.64 -2.02 -17.47
C ALA A 108 -10.70 -2.65 -18.51
N ARG A 109 -9.79 -3.55 -18.09
CA ARG A 109 -8.94 -4.30 -19.05
C ARG A 109 -9.76 -5.25 -19.92
N PHE A 110 -10.74 -5.93 -19.33
CA PHE A 110 -11.68 -6.76 -20.08
C PHE A 110 -12.51 -5.92 -21.06
N SER A 111 -13.04 -4.78 -20.61
CA SER A 111 -13.74 -3.80 -21.43
C SER A 111 -12.94 -3.33 -22.65
N ALA A 112 -11.64 -3.08 -22.47
CA ALA A 112 -10.73 -2.70 -23.55
C ALA A 112 -10.45 -3.84 -24.55
N PHE A 113 -10.56 -5.10 -24.13
CA PHE A 113 -10.42 -6.26 -25.00
C PHE A 113 -11.69 -6.55 -25.81
N LEU A 114 -12.87 -6.21 -25.30
CA LEU A 114 -14.14 -6.57 -25.92
C LEU A 114 -14.25 -6.04 -27.36
N PRO A 115 -14.51 -6.91 -28.35
CA PRO A 115 -14.80 -6.50 -29.72
C PRO A 115 -16.06 -5.62 -29.79
N ALA A 116 -16.13 -4.74 -30.79
CA ALA A 116 -17.26 -3.82 -30.98
C ALA A 116 -18.62 -4.54 -31.14
N GLY A 117 -18.62 -5.78 -31.64
CA GLY A 117 -19.83 -6.60 -31.79
C GLY A 117 -20.37 -7.20 -30.49
N VAL A 118 -19.67 -7.07 -29.36
CA VAL A 118 -20.14 -7.55 -28.05
C VAL A 118 -20.97 -6.46 -27.37
N THR A 119 -22.29 -6.62 -27.41
CA THR A 119 -23.27 -5.65 -26.92
C THR A 119 -23.88 -6.05 -25.58
N GLY A 120 -23.57 -7.23 -25.04
CA GLY A 120 -24.07 -7.67 -23.74
C GLY A 120 -23.40 -8.91 -23.18
N LEU A 121 -23.79 -9.25 -21.95
CA LEU A 121 -23.22 -10.36 -21.18
C LEU A 121 -23.54 -11.73 -21.78
N ALA A 122 -24.65 -11.84 -22.53
CA ALA A 122 -25.03 -13.02 -23.32
C ALA A 122 -23.94 -13.51 -24.27
N GLN A 123 -23.09 -12.61 -24.77
CA GLN A 123 -22.03 -12.91 -25.73
C GLN A 123 -20.67 -13.15 -25.04
N ALA A 124 -20.61 -13.03 -23.71
CA ALA A 124 -19.42 -13.35 -22.93
C ALA A 124 -19.32 -14.85 -22.66
N ASP A 125 -19.38 -15.65 -23.72
CA ASP A 125 -19.29 -17.12 -23.66
C ASP A 125 -17.86 -17.60 -23.39
N ARG A 126 -17.71 -18.93 -23.28
CA ARG A 126 -16.41 -19.57 -23.08
C ARG A 126 -15.40 -19.19 -24.18
N ALA A 127 -15.82 -19.12 -25.44
CA ALA A 127 -14.93 -18.81 -26.56
C ALA A 127 -14.38 -17.38 -26.48
N LEU A 128 -15.18 -16.41 -26.02
CA LEU A 128 -14.70 -15.05 -25.76
C LEU A 128 -13.70 -15.02 -24.60
N LEU A 129 -13.96 -15.78 -23.52
CA LEU A 129 -13.04 -15.86 -22.39
C LEU A 129 -11.71 -16.51 -22.77
N GLU A 130 -11.69 -17.53 -23.62
CA GLU A 130 -10.46 -18.14 -24.14
C GLU A 130 -9.63 -17.17 -24.99
N ARG A 131 -10.28 -16.39 -25.86
CA ARG A 131 -9.60 -15.31 -26.60
C ARG A 131 -9.04 -14.25 -25.64
N TYR A 132 -9.78 -13.92 -24.57
CA TYR A 132 -9.30 -13.00 -23.54
C TYR A 132 -8.09 -13.56 -22.80
N LEU A 133 -8.08 -14.86 -22.46
CA LEU A 133 -6.95 -15.51 -21.81
C LEU A 133 -5.70 -15.48 -22.70
N ALA A 134 -5.85 -15.68 -24.01
CA ALA A 134 -4.75 -15.57 -24.97
C ALA A 134 -4.19 -14.14 -25.04
N ASP A 135 -5.04 -13.12 -25.15
CA ASP A 135 -4.64 -11.70 -25.12
C ASP A 135 -3.95 -11.33 -23.79
N LEU A 136 -4.47 -11.85 -22.68
CA LEU A 136 -3.93 -11.61 -21.36
C LEU A 136 -2.56 -12.27 -21.17
N HIS A 137 -2.39 -13.50 -21.66
CA HIS A 137 -1.11 -14.20 -21.65
C HIS A 137 -0.07 -13.45 -22.49
N ALA A 138 -0.43 -13.00 -23.70
CA ALA A 138 0.47 -12.22 -24.56
C ALA A 138 0.91 -10.91 -23.88
N ALA A 139 0.02 -10.25 -23.14
CA ALA A 139 0.33 -9.00 -22.47
C ALA A 139 1.08 -9.15 -21.12
N MET A 140 0.89 -10.27 -20.40
CA MET A 140 1.30 -10.39 -18.98
C MET A 140 1.93 -11.73 -18.60
N GLY A 141 2.24 -12.60 -19.56
CA GLY A 141 2.92 -13.87 -19.32
C GLY A 141 4.13 -13.72 -18.39
N GLY A 142 4.26 -14.61 -17.41
CA GLY A 142 5.32 -14.58 -16.41
C GLY A 142 5.20 -13.52 -15.30
N ARG A 143 4.25 -12.57 -15.39
CA ARG A 143 4.03 -11.56 -14.34
C ARG A 143 3.08 -12.08 -13.26
N SER A 144 3.34 -11.72 -12.01
CA SER A 144 2.48 -12.08 -10.87
C SER A 144 1.07 -11.50 -10.97
N THR A 145 0.90 -10.39 -11.71
CA THR A 145 -0.40 -9.75 -11.95
C THR A 145 -1.30 -10.56 -12.88
N HIS A 146 -0.75 -11.44 -13.73
CA HIS A 146 -1.53 -12.25 -14.69
C HIS A 146 -2.62 -13.07 -13.98
N ASN A 147 -2.26 -13.82 -12.94
CA ASN A 147 -3.22 -14.60 -12.15
C ASN A 147 -4.27 -13.69 -11.49
N ALA A 148 -3.86 -12.52 -10.99
CA ALA A 148 -4.78 -11.58 -10.36
C ALA A 148 -5.85 -11.06 -11.35
N HIS A 149 -5.52 -10.89 -12.64
CA HIS A 149 -6.51 -10.52 -13.66
C HIS A 149 -7.59 -11.59 -13.82
N ILE A 150 -7.19 -12.86 -13.97
CA ILE A 150 -8.11 -13.99 -14.13
C ILE A 150 -8.96 -14.15 -12.86
N SER A 151 -8.34 -14.19 -11.69
CA SER A 151 -9.00 -14.35 -10.38
C SER A 151 -10.06 -13.28 -10.12
N ASN A 152 -9.76 -12.00 -10.42
CA ASN A 152 -10.70 -10.91 -10.21
C ASN A 152 -11.86 -10.93 -11.20
N LEU A 153 -11.60 -11.22 -12.49
CA LEU A 153 -12.66 -11.32 -13.48
C LEU A 153 -13.57 -12.52 -13.21
N ASN A 154 -13.00 -13.67 -12.83
CA ASN A 154 -13.77 -14.83 -12.40
C ASN A 154 -14.66 -14.51 -11.21
N THR A 155 -14.12 -13.80 -10.21
CA THR A 155 -14.92 -13.35 -9.05
C THR A 155 -16.05 -12.42 -9.49
N PHE A 156 -15.81 -11.48 -10.41
CA PHE A 156 -16.83 -10.59 -10.94
C PHE A 156 -17.98 -11.34 -11.63
N LEU A 157 -17.66 -12.24 -12.57
CA LEU A 157 -18.66 -13.05 -13.29
C LEU A 157 -19.43 -13.98 -12.35
N ARG A 158 -18.73 -14.63 -11.41
CA ARG A 158 -19.37 -15.48 -10.39
C ARG A 158 -20.30 -14.67 -9.50
N THR A 159 -19.92 -13.47 -9.09
CA THR A 159 -20.78 -12.59 -8.28
C THR A 159 -22.05 -12.19 -9.06
N ILE A 160 -21.93 -11.82 -10.35
CA ILE A 160 -23.10 -11.54 -11.19
C ILE A 160 -24.06 -12.73 -11.19
N ARG A 161 -23.52 -13.95 -11.35
CA ARG A 161 -24.30 -15.18 -11.39
C ARG A 161 -24.99 -15.49 -10.07
N VAL A 162 -24.26 -15.43 -8.95
CA VAL A 162 -24.78 -15.71 -7.60
C VAL A 162 -25.89 -14.74 -7.22
N HIS A 163 -25.73 -13.45 -7.53
CA HIS A 163 -26.73 -12.44 -7.20
C HIS A 163 -27.78 -12.21 -8.30
N ARG A 164 -27.71 -12.96 -9.40
CA ARG A 164 -28.61 -12.81 -10.57
C ARG A 164 -28.75 -11.36 -11.03
N TRP A 165 -27.63 -10.64 -11.13
CA TRP A 165 -27.66 -9.25 -11.60
C TRP A 165 -27.92 -9.13 -13.09
N ASP A 166 -27.61 -10.21 -13.83
CA ASP A 166 -27.88 -10.40 -15.24
C ASP A 166 -28.10 -11.90 -15.46
N GLU A 167 -29.21 -12.28 -16.09
CA GLU A 167 -29.59 -13.68 -16.31
C GLU A 167 -29.12 -14.21 -17.68
N THR A 168 -28.55 -13.35 -18.52
CA THR A 168 -28.11 -13.70 -19.87
C THR A 168 -26.70 -14.30 -19.89
N LEU A 169 -25.92 -14.18 -18.80
CA LEU A 169 -24.57 -14.73 -18.70
C LEU A 169 -24.56 -16.26 -18.98
N PRO A 170 -23.88 -16.72 -20.05
CA PRO A 170 -23.85 -18.14 -20.40
C PRO A 170 -23.36 -19.04 -19.26
N GLY A 171 -23.89 -20.27 -19.18
CA GLY A 171 -23.48 -21.27 -18.19
C GLY A 171 -21.99 -21.60 -18.18
N ASN A 172 -21.39 -21.61 -19.36
CA ASN A 172 -20.00 -21.94 -19.62
C ASN A 172 -19.06 -20.72 -19.54
N ALA A 173 -19.57 -19.52 -19.23
CA ALA A 173 -18.78 -18.31 -19.03
C ALA A 173 -18.07 -18.32 -17.68
N ALA A 174 -17.15 -19.28 -17.49
CA ALA A 174 -16.42 -19.49 -16.25
C ALA A 174 -14.94 -19.77 -16.51
N PHE A 175 -14.12 -19.41 -15.53
CA PHE A 175 -12.70 -19.79 -15.50
C PHE A 175 -12.53 -21.05 -14.66
N VAL A 176 -11.83 -22.03 -15.22
CA VAL A 176 -11.49 -23.31 -14.59
C VAL A 176 -10.04 -23.27 -14.09
N PRO A 177 -9.62 -24.15 -13.16
CA PRO A 177 -8.25 -24.16 -12.63
C PRO A 177 -7.15 -24.20 -13.70
N GLU A 178 -7.41 -24.84 -14.83
CA GLU A 178 -6.51 -25.00 -15.97
C GLU A 178 -6.26 -23.68 -16.73
N ASP A 179 -7.15 -22.69 -16.57
CA ASP A 179 -6.98 -21.37 -17.20
C ASP A 179 -5.91 -20.52 -16.49
N TYR A 180 -5.57 -20.87 -15.26
CA TYR A 180 -4.63 -20.09 -14.46
C TYR A 180 -3.20 -20.44 -14.86
N PRO A 181 -2.31 -19.43 -15.02
CA PRO A 181 -0.92 -19.69 -15.31
C PRO A 181 -0.33 -20.51 -14.16
N THR A 182 0.34 -21.61 -14.48
CA THR A 182 1.11 -22.37 -13.51
C THR A 182 2.22 -21.47 -12.98
N PRO A 183 2.24 -21.12 -11.69
CA PRO A 183 3.36 -20.36 -11.15
C PRO A 183 4.63 -21.18 -11.32
N PRO A 184 5.74 -20.59 -11.80
CA PRO A 184 7.00 -21.30 -11.83
C PRO A 184 7.34 -21.75 -10.40
N PRO A 185 7.99 -22.92 -10.22
CA PRO A 185 8.43 -23.36 -8.91
C PRO A 185 9.29 -22.26 -8.30
N LEU A 186 8.79 -21.64 -7.23
CA LEU A 186 9.54 -20.64 -6.49
C LEU A 186 10.44 -21.40 -5.53
N LEU A 187 11.75 -21.41 -5.81
CA LEU A 187 12.73 -21.80 -4.82
C LEU A 187 12.60 -20.86 -3.61
N PRO A 188 12.74 -21.38 -2.36
CA PRO A 188 12.84 -20.53 -1.19
C PRO A 188 13.92 -19.48 -1.42
N ARG A 189 13.52 -18.22 -1.49
CA ARG A 189 14.45 -17.09 -1.56
C ARG A 189 14.75 -16.66 -0.13
N SER A 190 15.47 -17.51 0.60
CA SER A 190 16.09 -17.07 1.85
C SER A 190 17.10 -15.98 1.51
N VAL A 191 17.10 -14.91 2.30
CA VAL A 191 18.17 -13.93 2.22
C VAL A 191 19.46 -14.64 2.64
N ALA A 192 20.50 -14.55 1.83
CA ALA A 192 21.77 -15.22 2.13
C ALA A 192 22.32 -14.71 3.46
N GLU A 193 22.94 -15.61 4.23
CA GLU A 193 23.43 -15.30 5.59
C GLU A 193 24.39 -14.10 5.61
N TYR A 194 25.27 -13.99 4.61
CA TYR A 194 26.19 -12.86 4.51
C TYR A 194 25.49 -11.52 4.19
N VAL A 195 24.29 -11.56 3.56
CA VAL A 195 23.44 -10.37 3.38
C VAL A 195 22.78 -10.03 4.71
N MET A 196 22.23 -11.02 5.43
CA MET A 196 21.65 -10.81 6.75
C MET A 196 22.68 -10.22 7.73
N ALA A 197 23.91 -10.72 7.74
CA ALA A 197 25.00 -10.19 8.54
C ALA A 197 25.29 -8.70 8.23
N GLN A 198 25.24 -8.29 6.96
CA GLN A 198 25.35 -6.87 6.59
C GLN A 198 24.16 -6.04 7.14
N LEU A 199 22.94 -6.58 7.12
CA LEU A 199 21.74 -5.88 7.59
C LEU A 199 21.71 -5.75 9.12
N GLU A 200 22.26 -6.74 9.83
CA GLU A 200 22.32 -6.80 11.29
C GLU A 200 23.53 -6.07 11.87
N ASP A 201 24.54 -5.73 11.05
CA ASP A 201 25.69 -4.93 11.46
C ASP A 201 25.25 -3.61 12.12
N PRO A 202 25.60 -3.36 13.40
CA PRO A 202 25.27 -2.13 14.11
C PRO A 202 25.66 -0.86 13.33
N ALA A 203 26.76 -0.87 12.59
CA ALA A 203 27.19 0.27 11.77
C ALA A 203 26.22 0.55 10.62
N ASN A 204 25.66 -0.49 10.00
CA ASN A 204 24.66 -0.36 8.93
C ASN A 204 23.29 0.04 9.50
N LEU A 205 22.87 -0.55 10.62
CA LEU A 205 21.66 -0.13 11.32
C LEU A 205 21.73 1.34 11.77
N ALA A 206 22.90 1.82 12.19
CA ALA A 206 23.12 3.21 12.58
C ALA A 206 22.97 4.20 11.41
N ARG A 207 23.21 3.77 10.15
CA ARG A 207 22.96 4.61 8.96
C ARG A 207 21.48 4.93 8.76
N ARG A 208 20.57 4.15 9.36
CA ARG A 208 19.13 4.41 9.33
C ARG A 208 18.78 5.47 10.37
N GLN A 209 18.79 6.74 9.94
CA GLN A 209 18.61 7.91 10.82
C GLN A 209 17.27 7.95 11.55
N ASP A 210 16.21 7.37 10.98
CA ASP A 210 14.89 7.30 11.61
C ASP A 210 14.81 6.13 12.60
N PRO A 211 14.75 6.38 13.92
CA PRO A 211 14.75 5.32 14.93
C PRO A 211 13.52 4.41 14.86
N ALA A 212 12.35 4.93 14.48
CA ALA A 212 11.13 4.15 14.34
C ALA A 212 11.29 3.16 13.18
N ARG A 213 11.78 3.64 12.03
CA ARG A 213 12.03 2.78 10.87
C ARG A 213 13.14 1.76 11.11
N ARG A 214 14.13 2.08 11.94
CA ARG A 214 15.17 1.12 12.35
C ARG A 214 14.59 0.02 13.23
N LEU A 215 13.78 0.38 14.22
CA LEU A 215 13.12 -0.59 15.09
C LEU A 215 12.15 -1.49 14.33
N ILE A 216 11.39 -0.96 13.37
CA ILE A 216 10.56 -1.80 12.47
C ILE A 216 11.43 -2.82 11.75
N THR A 217 12.60 -2.44 11.22
CA THR A 217 13.51 -3.39 10.55
C THR A 217 13.96 -4.51 11.49
N LEU A 218 14.30 -4.19 12.74
CA LEU A 218 14.67 -5.20 13.74
C LEU A 218 13.51 -6.15 14.06
N VAL A 219 12.28 -5.63 14.19
CA VAL A 219 11.08 -6.46 14.36
C VAL A 219 10.88 -7.39 13.15
N LEU A 220 11.09 -6.92 11.93
CA LEU A 220 10.96 -7.76 10.73
C LEU A 220 12.00 -8.87 10.69
N ILE A 221 13.26 -8.56 11.04
CA ILE A 221 14.37 -9.51 11.06
C ILE A 221 14.18 -10.56 12.16
N ARG A 222 14.00 -10.11 13.40
CA ARG A 222 13.98 -10.99 14.59
C ARG A 222 12.67 -11.77 14.73
N CYS A 223 11.55 -11.20 14.28
CA CYS A 223 10.22 -11.81 14.50
C CYS A 223 9.58 -12.37 13.22
N GLY A 224 10.16 -12.15 12.03
CA GLY A 224 9.62 -12.65 10.76
C GLY A 224 8.23 -12.10 10.40
N LEU A 225 7.85 -10.94 10.93
CA LEU A 225 6.54 -10.33 10.69
C LEU A 225 6.41 -9.84 9.24
N ARG A 226 5.16 -9.71 8.76
CA ARG A 226 4.90 -8.92 7.55
C ARG A 226 5.06 -7.44 7.87
N ILE A 227 5.52 -6.66 6.90
CA ILE A 227 5.59 -5.19 7.02
C ILE A 227 4.27 -4.61 7.52
N THR A 228 3.14 -5.05 6.97
CA THR A 228 1.81 -4.59 7.41
C THR A 228 1.52 -4.93 8.87
N ASP A 229 1.95 -6.09 9.36
CA ASP A 229 1.71 -6.47 10.75
C ASP A 229 2.65 -5.69 11.70
N ALA A 230 3.91 -5.47 11.31
CA ALA A 230 4.89 -4.73 12.12
C ALA A 230 4.59 -3.22 12.23
N ILE A 231 4.19 -2.56 11.14
CA ILE A 231 3.87 -1.11 11.18
C ILE A 231 2.58 -0.81 11.94
N ASN A 232 1.68 -1.79 12.08
CA ASN A 232 0.40 -1.66 12.79
C ASN A 232 0.46 -2.23 14.22
N LEU A 233 1.65 -2.33 14.81
CA LEU A 233 1.77 -2.73 16.21
C LEU A 233 1.03 -1.71 17.10
N PRO A 234 0.22 -2.20 18.07
CA PRO A 234 -0.43 -1.32 19.05
C PRO A 234 0.64 -0.62 19.89
N LEU A 235 0.27 0.50 20.54
CA LEU A 235 1.20 1.27 21.38
C LEU A 235 1.93 0.42 22.44
N ASP A 236 1.23 -0.55 23.04
CA ASP A 236 1.80 -1.50 23.99
C ASP A 236 1.71 -2.95 23.46
N PRO A 237 2.70 -3.38 22.66
CA PRO A 237 2.67 -4.68 22.03
C PRO A 237 3.38 -5.77 22.84
N VAL A 238 4.06 -5.45 23.95
CA VAL A 238 4.83 -6.45 24.72
C VAL A 238 3.96 -7.07 25.80
N VAL A 239 3.90 -8.39 25.84
CA VAL A 239 3.27 -9.16 26.92
C VAL A 239 4.27 -10.17 27.47
N HIS A 240 4.06 -10.62 28.71
CA HIS A 240 4.89 -11.66 29.31
C HIS A 240 4.05 -12.91 29.58
N ASP A 241 4.68 -14.07 29.51
CA ASP A 241 4.07 -15.31 30.00
C ASP A 241 4.17 -15.44 31.53
N ALA A 242 3.79 -16.60 32.05
CA ALA A 242 3.82 -16.88 33.49
C ALA A 242 5.24 -16.95 34.07
N GLU A 243 6.25 -17.19 33.24
CA GLU A 243 7.67 -17.30 33.61
C GLU A 243 8.40 -15.95 33.44
N GLY A 244 7.71 -14.94 32.90
CA GLY A 244 8.26 -13.61 32.66
C GLY A 244 8.96 -13.45 31.31
N ALA A 245 8.89 -14.45 30.42
CA ALA A 245 9.50 -14.33 29.10
C ALA A 245 8.70 -13.36 28.21
N PRO A 246 9.36 -12.42 27.49
CA PRO A 246 8.67 -11.42 26.70
C PRO A 246 8.23 -11.94 25.33
N TYR A 247 7.01 -11.57 24.94
CA TYR A 247 6.40 -11.85 23.65
C TYR A 247 5.88 -10.56 23.02
N LEU A 248 6.04 -10.47 21.69
CA LEU A 248 5.41 -9.45 20.89
C LEU A 248 4.01 -9.90 20.45
N ARG A 249 2.99 -9.20 20.93
CA ARG A 249 1.59 -9.33 20.53
C ARG A 249 1.29 -8.46 19.31
N TYR A 250 0.76 -9.07 18.27
CA TYR A 250 0.38 -8.39 17.04
C TYR A 250 -0.89 -8.96 16.42
N PHE A 251 -1.55 -8.16 15.58
CA PHE A 251 -2.68 -8.65 14.77
C PHE A 251 -2.18 -9.10 13.40
N ASN A 252 -2.31 -10.40 13.10
CA ASN A 252 -1.98 -10.96 11.79
C ASN A 252 -3.10 -10.65 10.80
N HIS A 253 -2.91 -9.60 9.98
CA HIS A 253 -3.94 -9.12 9.06
C HIS A 253 -4.28 -10.13 7.96
N LYS A 254 -3.33 -11.02 7.60
CA LYS A 254 -3.56 -12.07 6.62
C LYS A 254 -4.51 -13.14 7.16
N MET A 255 -4.34 -13.54 8.41
CA MET A 255 -5.13 -14.60 9.06
C MET A 255 -6.29 -14.08 9.91
N LYS A 256 -6.40 -12.75 10.07
CA LYS A 256 -7.42 -12.06 10.87
C LYS A 256 -7.50 -12.56 12.32
N ARG A 257 -6.34 -12.68 12.97
CA ARG A 257 -6.23 -13.13 14.37
C ARG A 257 -5.11 -12.42 15.10
N GLU A 258 -5.22 -12.32 16.42
CA GLU A 258 -4.08 -12.01 17.27
C GLU A 258 -3.08 -13.17 17.29
N ALA A 259 -1.80 -12.84 17.43
CA ALA A 259 -0.71 -13.80 17.51
C ALA A 259 0.40 -13.26 18.43
N LEU A 260 1.18 -14.19 18.96
CA LEU A 260 2.35 -13.93 19.79
C LEU A 260 3.59 -14.49 19.07
N VAL A 261 4.70 -13.78 19.21
CA VAL A 261 6.02 -14.24 18.78
C VAL A 261 7.02 -13.91 19.90
N PRO A 262 7.86 -14.86 20.34
CA PRO A 262 8.85 -14.59 21.38
C PRO A 262 9.83 -13.52 20.89
N ILE A 263 10.29 -12.67 21.81
CA ILE A 263 11.31 -11.65 21.56
C ILE A 263 12.42 -11.77 22.60
N ASP A 264 13.59 -11.22 22.28
CA ASP A 264 14.68 -11.08 23.25
C ASP A 264 14.52 -9.79 24.09
N GLU A 265 15.20 -9.75 25.24
CA GLU A 265 15.17 -8.63 26.19
C GLU A 265 15.66 -7.30 25.57
N GLU A 266 16.60 -7.37 24.62
CA GLU A 266 17.12 -6.17 23.94
C GLU A 266 16.04 -5.53 23.05
N LEU A 267 15.30 -6.35 22.28
CA LEU A 267 14.20 -5.89 21.45
C LEU A 267 13.04 -5.38 22.31
N GLU A 268 12.74 -6.06 23.42
CA GLU A 268 11.78 -5.56 24.41
C GLU A 268 12.17 -4.15 24.89
N GLN A 269 13.41 -3.96 25.33
CA GLN A 269 13.86 -2.66 25.83
C GLN A 269 13.76 -1.58 24.75
N GLN A 270 14.13 -1.90 23.51
CA GLN A 270 14.00 -0.95 22.39
C GLN A 270 12.54 -0.58 22.08
N LEU A 271 11.61 -1.53 22.20
CA LEU A 271 10.16 -1.28 22.06
C LEU A 271 9.65 -0.37 23.17
N ARG A 272 10.02 -0.64 24.44
CA ARG A 272 9.64 0.19 25.58
C ARG A 272 10.23 1.61 25.51
N ASP A 273 11.50 1.73 25.12
CA ASP A 273 12.16 3.02 24.93
C ASP A 273 11.50 3.83 23.81
N HIS A 274 11.04 3.15 22.75
CA HIS A 274 10.31 3.82 21.68
C HIS A 274 8.92 4.24 22.13
N GLN A 275 8.19 3.37 22.83
CA GLN A 275 6.88 3.67 23.41
C GLN A 275 6.93 4.92 24.30
N ARG A 276 7.93 5.05 25.19
CA ARG A 276 8.11 6.27 26.01
C ARG A 276 8.30 7.52 25.16
N ARG A 277 9.16 7.46 24.14
CA ARG A 277 9.38 8.59 23.21
C ARG A 277 8.09 8.99 22.48
N ILE A 278 7.29 8.01 22.06
CA ILE A 278 6.01 8.29 21.40
C ILE A 278 5.02 8.95 22.37
N LEU A 279 4.95 8.51 23.62
CA LEU A 279 4.11 9.15 24.64
C LEU A 279 4.54 10.58 24.98
N GLU A 280 5.84 10.87 24.92
CA GLU A 280 6.38 12.23 25.09
C GLU A 280 6.05 13.15 23.90
N GLU A 281 6.11 12.62 22.68
CA GLU A 281 5.83 13.37 21.45
C GLU A 281 4.33 13.55 21.19
N TRP A 282 3.51 12.59 21.65
CA TRP A 282 2.06 12.53 21.42
C TRP A 282 1.28 12.46 22.75
N PRO A 283 1.00 13.63 23.38
CA PRO A 283 0.34 13.68 24.67
C PRO A 283 -1.17 13.34 24.62
N GLU A 284 -1.78 13.29 23.44
CA GLU A 284 -3.19 12.89 23.24
C GLU A 284 -3.28 11.50 22.59
N GLU A 285 -4.05 10.59 23.22
CA GLU A 285 -4.57 9.28 22.74
C GLU A 285 -3.90 8.60 21.52
N VAL A 286 -2.57 8.48 21.52
CA VAL A 286 -1.86 7.67 20.53
C VAL A 286 -2.19 6.20 20.71
N SER A 287 -2.51 5.51 19.62
CA SER A 287 -2.95 4.10 19.66
C SER A 287 -1.99 3.12 19.00
N VAL A 288 -1.03 3.62 18.22
CA VAL A 288 -0.06 2.81 17.47
C VAL A 288 1.37 3.11 17.92
N LEU A 289 2.24 2.10 17.87
CA LEU A 289 3.64 2.26 18.25
C LEU A 289 4.46 3.05 17.21
N PHE A 290 4.06 3.02 15.95
CA PHE A 290 4.79 3.67 14.85
C PHE A 290 3.95 4.73 14.12
N PRO A 291 3.55 5.83 14.79
CA PRO A 291 2.77 6.88 14.15
C PRO A 291 3.56 7.53 13.01
N ARG A 292 2.87 7.87 11.92
CA ARG A 292 3.47 8.72 10.87
C ARG A 292 3.56 10.15 11.38
N THR A 293 4.61 10.86 10.99
CA THR A 293 4.87 12.24 11.43
C THR A 293 4.13 13.29 10.59
N ASP A 294 3.62 12.92 9.41
CA ASP A 294 2.95 13.82 8.49
C ASP A 294 1.43 13.61 8.45
N ALA A 295 0.66 14.70 8.52
CA ALA A 295 -0.81 14.70 8.41
C ALA A 295 -1.52 13.69 9.36
N ASN A 296 -1.05 13.63 10.61
CA ASN A 296 -1.48 12.67 11.62
C ASN A 296 -1.71 13.32 12.99
N LEU A 297 -2.60 14.30 13.10
CA LEU A 297 -2.76 15.11 14.33
C LEU A 297 -3.03 14.32 15.62
N ARG A 298 -3.55 13.09 15.54
CA ARG A 298 -3.90 12.26 16.71
C ARG A 298 -2.92 11.12 16.97
N GLY A 299 -1.88 10.97 16.17
CA GLY A 299 -0.97 9.82 16.29
C GLY A 299 -1.61 8.48 15.93
N ASP A 300 -2.85 8.43 15.43
CA ASP A 300 -3.61 7.18 15.18
C ASP A 300 -3.28 6.52 13.83
N ARG A 301 -2.50 7.19 12.98
CA ARG A 301 -2.11 6.67 11.66
C ARG A 301 -0.69 6.14 11.68
N PRO A 302 -0.47 4.85 11.42
CA PRO A 302 0.88 4.32 11.36
C PRO A 302 1.62 4.76 10.10
N ILE A 303 2.94 4.59 10.11
CA ILE A 303 3.80 4.70 8.92
C ILE A 303 3.21 3.85 7.79
N SER A 304 3.07 4.43 6.59
CA SER A 304 2.53 3.69 5.46
C SER A 304 3.50 2.59 4.97
N THR A 305 2.96 1.46 4.52
CA THR A 305 3.76 0.36 3.94
C THR A 305 4.62 0.84 2.76
N SER A 306 4.08 1.69 1.90
CA SER A 306 4.82 2.25 0.77
C SER A 306 5.96 3.16 1.23
N GLY A 307 5.70 4.03 2.21
CA GLY A 307 6.73 4.91 2.77
C GLY A 307 7.85 4.12 3.46
N TYR A 308 7.51 3.06 4.18
CA TYR A 308 8.52 2.16 4.77
C TYR A 308 9.35 1.45 3.69
N ARG A 309 8.72 0.93 2.62
CA ARG A 309 9.43 0.25 1.52
C ARG A 309 10.39 1.17 0.78
N ILE A 310 10.00 2.42 0.53
CA ILE A 310 10.87 3.42 -0.09
C ILE A 310 12.09 3.66 0.81
N SER A 311 11.86 3.93 2.09
CA SER A 311 12.95 4.15 3.05
C SER A 311 13.81 2.90 3.27
N LEU A 312 13.26 1.69 3.14
CA LEU A 312 14.04 0.45 3.18
C LEU A 312 14.97 0.35 1.98
N ALA A 313 14.47 0.64 0.77
CA ALA A 313 15.30 0.63 -0.44
C ALA A 313 16.42 1.68 -0.40
N GLU A 314 16.13 2.88 0.10
CA GLU A 314 17.13 3.94 0.31
C GLU A 314 18.22 3.52 1.31
N TRP A 315 17.83 2.87 2.41
CA TRP A 315 18.79 2.38 3.40
C TRP A 315 19.67 1.25 2.86
N LEU A 316 19.10 0.30 2.11
CA LEU A 316 19.88 -0.76 1.47
C LEU A 316 20.93 -0.17 0.51
N GLN A 317 20.57 0.86 -0.25
CA GLN A 317 21.52 1.59 -1.11
C GLN A 317 22.63 2.27 -0.29
N LEU A 318 22.30 2.92 0.83
CA LEU A 318 23.28 3.56 1.72
C LEU A 318 24.23 2.56 2.39
N CYS A 319 23.79 1.33 2.61
CA CYS A 319 24.63 0.26 3.16
C CYS A 319 25.50 -0.42 2.09
N GLU A 320 25.34 -0.05 0.82
CA GLU A 320 26.00 -0.71 -0.33
C GLU A 320 25.82 -2.24 -0.29
N THR A 321 24.65 -2.71 0.15
CA THR A 321 24.43 -4.15 0.36
C THR A 321 24.60 -4.92 -0.94
N ARG A 322 25.51 -5.89 -0.91
CA ARG A 322 25.82 -6.73 -2.06
C ARG A 322 24.99 -8.01 -1.99
N ASP A 323 24.19 -8.26 -3.01
CA ASP A 323 23.46 -9.52 -3.21
C ASP A 323 24.16 -10.34 -4.31
N GLU A 324 24.03 -11.67 -4.29
CA GLU A 324 24.58 -12.61 -5.27
C GLU A 324 23.97 -12.40 -6.67
N CYS A 325 22.86 -11.65 -6.76
CA CYS A 325 22.21 -11.26 -8.01
C CYS A 325 22.32 -9.75 -8.28
N PRO A 326 23.32 -9.26 -9.07
CA PRO A 326 23.55 -7.83 -9.30
C PRO A 326 22.46 -7.07 -10.10
N GLY A 327 21.31 -7.68 -10.43
CA GLY A 327 20.36 -7.12 -11.41
C GLY A 327 18.87 -7.11 -11.04
N ALA A 328 18.45 -7.68 -9.91
CA ALA A 328 17.01 -7.87 -9.66
C ALA A 328 16.30 -6.63 -9.08
N TYR A 329 17.02 -5.72 -8.43
CA TYR A 329 16.42 -4.56 -7.75
C TYR A 329 16.33 -3.32 -8.64
N THR A 330 17.29 -3.13 -9.55
CA THR A 330 17.38 -1.97 -10.46
C THR A 330 16.34 -2.01 -11.58
N SER A 331 15.98 -3.20 -12.10
CA SER A 331 14.99 -3.31 -13.20
C SER A 331 13.53 -3.06 -12.79
N ARG A 332 13.20 -3.08 -11.49
CA ARG A 332 11.80 -2.91 -11.01
C ARG A 332 11.34 -1.47 -10.83
N ARG A 333 12.23 -0.47 -10.84
CA ARG A 333 11.80 0.94 -10.87
C ARG A 333 11.27 1.37 -12.24
N ALA A 334 11.62 0.65 -13.31
CA ALA A 334 11.05 0.90 -14.63
C ALA A 334 9.61 0.34 -14.74
N GLU A 335 9.35 -0.87 -14.22
CA GLU A 335 8.01 -1.50 -14.33
C GLU A 335 6.95 -0.98 -13.34
N LEU A 336 7.34 -0.22 -12.29
CA LEU A 336 6.39 0.39 -11.34
C LEU A 336 6.03 1.84 -11.70
N ALA A 337 6.57 2.35 -12.81
CA ALA A 337 6.28 3.68 -13.36
C ALA A 337 5.36 3.66 -14.60
N GLU A 338 4.85 2.49 -14.99
CA GLU A 338 3.81 2.29 -16.03
C GLU A 338 2.52 1.66 -15.44
#